data_AF-A0A672MEM8-F1
#
_entry.id   AF-A0A672MEM8-F1
#
_cell.length_a   1.000
_cell.length_b   1.000
_cell.length_c   1.000
_cell.angle_alpha   90.00
_cell.angle_beta   90.00
_cell.angle_gamma   90.00
#
_symmetry.space_group_name_H-M   'P 1'
#
loop_
_entity.id
_entity.type
_entity.pdbx_description
1 polymer ?
#
loop_
_entity_poly.entity_id
_entity_poly.type
_entity_poly.pdbx_seq_one_letter_code
_entity_poly.pdbx_strand_id
1 'polypeptide(L)'
;MSQDFIPSQPGTSHLTRAYREPEQYISLDGNSLTSTDLVNLGKGLYKIKLSPEAEQKVVQSRELLDTIVKENKVVYGITTGFGKFARTVIPVSKLKELQENLLRSHSSGLGSPLSPERTRMLLALRINVLAKGYSGVSLETLHRMIHAFNASCLSYVPEKGTVGASGDLAPLSHLALGLMGEGKMWSPKSGWADAKYVLEAHGLKPISLKPKEGLALINGTQMITSLGAEAVERAEAIYICMGPSGPHNMSFVQISNLNLSVLFILTVLAIELLAACQGIEFLRPLRTTTPLEKVYDLVRATVKPWIKDRFMAPDIEAVHRLLYLHQYKYENKPRTQSINLWCVTVYTTDMNGCYKT
;
A
#
# COMPACT_ATOMS: atom_id res chain seq x y z
N MET A 1 14.71 -18.55 -33.70
CA MET A 1 14.51 -19.31 -32.45
C MET A 1 15.72 -19.01 -31.58
N SER A 2 15.59 -18.19 -30.54
CA SER A 2 16.73 -17.85 -29.67
C SER A 2 17.00 -18.98 -28.66
N GLN A 3 18.28 -19.19 -28.35
CA GLN A 3 18.82 -20.36 -27.66
C GLN A 3 18.76 -20.32 -26.12
N ASP A 4 17.98 -19.41 -25.53
CA ASP A 4 17.96 -19.21 -24.06
C ASP A 4 16.70 -19.75 -23.37
N PHE A 5 16.06 -20.77 -23.93
CA PHE A 5 15.01 -21.50 -23.23
C PHE A 5 15.64 -22.55 -22.31
N ILE A 6 15.78 -22.22 -21.01
CA ILE A 6 16.12 -23.21 -19.98
C ILE A 6 14.81 -23.77 -19.42
N PRO A 7 14.46 -25.05 -19.70
CA PRO A 7 13.31 -25.67 -19.06
C PRO A 7 13.61 -25.87 -17.57
N SER A 8 12.76 -25.33 -16.69
CA SER A 8 12.84 -25.62 -15.26
C SER A 8 12.59 -27.12 -15.01
N GLN A 9 13.49 -27.76 -14.26
CA GLN A 9 13.37 -29.18 -13.91
C GLN A 9 12.11 -29.45 -13.04
N PRO A 10 11.44 -30.61 -13.21
CA PRO A 10 10.26 -30.98 -12.45
C PRO A 10 10.68 -31.57 -11.10
N GLY A 11 10.42 -30.85 -10.00
CA GLY A 11 10.78 -31.32 -8.67
C GLY A 11 10.23 -30.46 -7.54
N THR A 12 8.91 -30.45 -7.37
CA THR A 12 8.15 -30.34 -6.10
C THR A 12 6.67 -30.17 -6.45
N SER A 13 5.90 -31.25 -6.29
CA SER A 13 4.46 -31.28 -6.50
C SER A 13 3.73 -30.54 -5.38
N HIS A 14 3.67 -29.21 -5.47
CA HIS A 14 2.60 -28.46 -4.81
C HIS A 14 1.40 -28.48 -5.75
N LEU A 15 0.38 -29.24 -5.38
CA LEU A 15 -0.97 -29.28 -5.95
C LEU A 15 -1.30 -28.01 -6.76
N THR A 16 -1.06 -28.04 -8.07
CA THR A 16 -1.52 -26.99 -9.00
C THR A 16 -3.02 -27.12 -9.10
N ARG A 17 -3.74 -26.52 -8.16
CA ARG A 17 -5.17 -26.25 -8.30
C ARG A 17 -5.30 -25.49 -9.62
N ALA A 18 -5.92 -26.11 -10.62
CA ALA A 18 -6.14 -25.49 -11.92
C ALA A 18 -6.76 -24.11 -11.69
N TYR A 19 -6.09 -23.06 -12.17
CA TYR A 19 -6.59 -21.70 -12.04
C TYR A 19 -7.98 -21.65 -12.68
N ARG A 20 -9.00 -21.39 -11.85
CA ARG A 20 -10.37 -21.21 -12.31
C ARG A 20 -10.66 -19.73 -12.32
N GLU A 21 -11.04 -19.21 -13.48
CA GLU A 21 -11.39 -17.81 -13.62
C GLU A 21 -12.66 -17.50 -12.80
N PRO A 22 -12.65 -16.46 -11.94
CA PRO A 22 -13.80 -16.12 -11.12
C PRO A 22 -14.91 -15.45 -11.94
N GLU A 23 -16.16 -15.81 -11.64
CA GLU A 23 -17.36 -15.24 -12.29
C GLU A 23 -17.96 -14.07 -11.51
N GLN A 24 -17.70 -14.00 -10.20
CA GLN A 24 -18.25 -12.97 -9.32
C GLN A 24 -17.37 -11.72 -9.27
N TYR A 25 -18.01 -10.56 -9.07
CA TYR A 25 -17.35 -9.26 -9.02
C TYR A 25 -17.55 -8.58 -7.67
N ILE A 26 -16.49 -7.92 -7.18
CA ILE A 26 -16.58 -6.92 -6.12
C ILE A 26 -16.58 -5.53 -6.77
N SER A 27 -17.53 -4.69 -6.37
CA SER A 27 -17.61 -3.30 -6.83
C SER A 27 -16.74 -2.41 -5.94
N LEU A 28 -15.78 -1.70 -6.54
CA LEU A 28 -14.88 -0.77 -5.84
C LEU A 28 -15.42 0.66 -5.95
N ASP A 29 -15.56 1.31 -4.80
CA ASP A 29 -16.06 2.69 -4.66
C ASP A 29 -15.07 3.61 -3.91
N GLY A 30 -13.95 3.04 -3.46
CA GLY A 30 -12.92 3.71 -2.68
C GLY A 30 -13.18 3.82 -1.18
N ASN A 31 -14.30 3.30 -0.66
CA ASN A 31 -14.69 3.45 0.75
C ASN A 31 -15.17 2.16 1.42
N SER A 32 -15.71 1.21 0.66
CA SER A 32 -16.42 0.04 1.23
C SER A 32 -15.60 -1.26 1.21
N LEU A 33 -14.39 -1.25 0.65
CA LEU A 33 -13.55 -2.45 0.57
C LEU A 33 -13.03 -2.86 1.96
N THR A 34 -13.40 -4.06 2.42
CA THR A 34 -12.96 -4.61 3.71
C THR A 34 -11.63 -5.37 3.61
N SER A 35 -11.00 -5.67 4.75
CA SER A 35 -9.80 -6.53 4.81
C SER A 35 -10.08 -7.95 4.32
N THR A 36 -11.25 -8.49 4.66
CA THR A 36 -11.71 -9.80 4.18
C THR A 36 -11.89 -9.81 2.66
N ASP A 37 -12.54 -8.80 2.09
CA ASP A 37 -12.68 -8.65 0.64
C ASP A 37 -11.32 -8.59 -0.03
N LEU A 38 -10.38 -7.81 0.54
CA LEU A 38 -9.04 -7.66 -0.01
C LEU A 38 -8.26 -8.99 0.00
N VAL A 39 -8.34 -9.76 1.08
CA VAL A 39 -7.71 -11.09 1.16
C VAL A 39 -8.35 -12.08 0.17
N ASN A 40 -9.67 -12.04 0.02
CA ASN A 40 -10.39 -12.87 -0.95
C ASN A 40 -10.05 -12.48 -2.41
N LEU A 41 -9.87 -11.19 -2.67
CA LEU A 41 -9.31 -10.69 -3.91
C LEU A 41 -7.89 -11.23 -4.09
N GLY A 42 -7.02 -11.19 -3.08
CA GLY A 42 -5.69 -11.81 -3.14
C GLY A 42 -5.72 -13.27 -3.60
N LYS A 43 -6.63 -14.08 -3.04
CA LYS A 43 -6.80 -15.51 -3.35
C LYS A 43 -7.37 -15.82 -4.75
N GLY A 44 -7.69 -14.83 -5.56
CA GLY A 44 -8.23 -15.05 -6.90
C GLY A 44 -9.72 -15.39 -6.95
N LEU A 45 -10.48 -15.16 -5.87
CA LEU A 45 -11.90 -15.58 -5.78
C LEU A 45 -12.88 -14.66 -6.51
N TYR A 46 -12.48 -13.42 -6.77
CA TYR A 46 -13.34 -12.39 -7.36
C TYR A 46 -12.61 -11.58 -8.44
N LYS A 47 -13.38 -11.07 -9.39
CA LYS A 47 -13.02 -9.96 -10.26
C LYS A 47 -13.39 -8.63 -9.59
N ILE A 48 -12.89 -7.53 -10.14
CA ILE A 48 -13.28 -6.18 -9.71
C ILE A 48 -13.92 -5.39 -10.85
N LYS A 49 -14.78 -4.46 -10.48
CA LYS A 49 -15.34 -3.40 -11.33
C LYS A 49 -15.48 -2.12 -10.50
N LEU A 50 -15.62 -0.97 -11.15
CA LEU A 50 -15.91 0.28 -10.45
C LEU A 50 -17.42 0.42 -10.23
N SER A 51 -17.80 1.13 -9.17
CA SER A 51 -19.16 1.64 -9.06
C SER A 51 -19.36 2.82 -10.01
N PRO A 52 -20.58 3.06 -10.52
CA PRO A 52 -20.86 4.21 -11.39
C PRO A 52 -20.50 5.55 -10.73
N GLU A 53 -20.70 5.67 -9.42
CA GLU A 53 -20.37 6.87 -8.65
C GLU A 53 -18.85 7.10 -8.57
N ALA A 54 -18.07 6.03 -8.45
CA ALA A 54 -16.62 6.12 -8.46
C ALA A 54 -16.08 6.52 -9.85
N GLU A 55 -16.66 5.98 -10.93
CA GLU A 55 -16.30 6.40 -12.28
C GLU A 55 -16.53 7.91 -12.48
N GLN A 56 -17.70 8.42 -12.03
CA GLN A 56 -18.00 9.86 -12.08
C GLN A 56 -16.99 10.70 -11.29
N LYS A 57 -16.65 10.29 -10.06
CA LYS A 57 -15.65 11.00 -9.24
C LYS A 57 -14.28 11.06 -9.92
N VAL A 58 -13.86 9.95 -10.54
CA VAL A 58 -12.59 9.88 -11.28
C VAL A 58 -12.60 10.82 -12.49
N VAL A 59 -13.69 10.84 -13.25
CA VAL A 59 -13.86 11.75 -14.41
C VAL A 59 -13.79 13.22 -13.97
N GLN A 60 -14.56 13.62 -12.95
CA GLN A 60 -14.57 14.99 -12.44
C GLN A 60 -13.18 15.44 -11.95
N SER A 61 -12.49 14.55 -11.23
CA SER A 61 -11.11 14.80 -10.77
C SER A 61 -10.15 15.06 -11.94
N ARG A 62 -10.33 14.32 -13.03
CA ARG A 62 -9.49 14.43 -14.23
C ARG A 62 -9.78 15.70 -15.02
N GLU A 63 -11.05 16.08 -15.16
CA GLU A 63 -11.45 17.31 -15.86
C GLU A 63 -10.87 18.57 -15.20
N LEU A 64 -10.84 18.60 -13.85
CA LEU A 64 -10.19 19.68 -13.10
C LEU A 64 -8.70 19.78 -13.44
N LEU A 65 -7.99 18.66 -13.52
CA LEU A 65 -6.58 18.65 -13.90
C LEU A 65 -6.35 19.07 -15.34
N ASP A 66 -7.16 18.57 -16.26
CA ASP A 66 -7.03 18.90 -17.67
C ASP A 66 -7.31 20.41 -17.90
N THR A 67 -8.18 21.02 -17.10
CA THR A 67 -8.40 22.48 -17.07
C THR A 67 -7.17 23.22 -16.57
N ILE A 68 -6.57 22.79 -15.46
CA ILE A 68 -5.33 23.39 -14.91
C ILE A 68 -4.17 23.34 -15.93
N VAL A 69 -4.02 22.21 -16.62
CA VAL A 69 -2.98 22.04 -17.65
C VAL A 69 -3.25 22.94 -18.86
N LYS A 70 -4.50 23.03 -19.33
CA LYS A 70 -4.89 23.92 -20.44
C LYS A 70 -4.65 25.41 -20.12
N GLU A 71 -4.90 25.81 -18.87
CA GLU A 71 -4.69 27.18 -18.41
C GLU A 71 -3.22 27.53 -18.12
N ASN A 72 -2.28 26.59 -18.32
CA ASN A 72 -0.86 26.74 -18.00
C ASN A 72 -0.59 27.21 -16.55
N LYS A 73 -1.48 26.87 -15.61
CA LYS A 73 -1.29 27.21 -14.19
C LYS A 73 -0.13 26.39 -13.61
N VAL A 74 0.71 27.05 -12.82
CA VAL A 74 1.85 26.40 -12.14
C VAL A 74 1.33 25.67 -10.91
N VAL A 75 1.25 24.34 -10.97
CA VAL A 75 0.76 23.50 -9.87
C VAL A 75 1.69 22.31 -9.64
N TYR A 76 1.96 22.01 -8.37
CA TYR A 76 2.85 20.93 -7.93
C TYR A 76 2.48 19.58 -8.53
N GLY A 77 3.46 18.90 -9.15
CA GLY A 77 3.29 17.55 -9.71
C GLY A 77 2.37 17.45 -10.92
N ILE A 78 1.88 18.59 -11.44
CA ILE A 78 1.03 18.68 -12.63
C ILE A 78 1.81 19.35 -13.77
N THR A 79 2.31 20.58 -13.55
CA THR A 79 3.12 21.35 -14.51
C THR A 79 4.55 21.63 -14.01
N THR A 80 4.90 21.08 -12.85
CA THR A 80 6.22 21.21 -12.21
C THR A 80 6.83 19.85 -11.92
N GLY A 81 8.13 19.83 -11.59
CA GLY A 81 8.83 18.61 -11.15
C GLY A 81 8.40 18.12 -9.76
N PHE A 82 9.06 17.05 -9.28
CA PHE A 82 8.75 16.41 -7.99
C PHE A 82 9.90 16.59 -6.98
N GLY A 83 9.58 16.57 -5.68
CA GLY A 83 10.57 16.63 -4.61
C GLY A 83 11.50 17.84 -4.74
N LYS A 84 12.81 17.61 -4.92
CA LYS A 84 13.82 18.68 -5.08
C LYS A 84 13.52 19.61 -6.28
N PHE A 85 12.79 19.12 -7.28
CA PHE A 85 12.44 19.87 -8.49
C PHE A 85 11.03 20.48 -8.46
N ALA A 86 10.38 20.56 -7.29
CA ALA A 86 9.02 21.07 -7.13
C ALA A 86 8.80 22.50 -7.67
N ARG A 87 9.86 23.30 -7.82
CA ARG A 87 9.81 24.69 -8.30
C ARG A 87 10.16 24.84 -9.79
N THR A 88 10.54 23.75 -10.46
CA THR A 88 10.93 23.78 -11.87
C THR A 88 9.71 23.53 -12.74
N VAL A 89 9.34 24.50 -13.58
CA VAL A 89 8.26 24.36 -14.57
C VAL A 89 8.72 23.45 -15.69
N ILE A 90 7.87 22.50 -16.08
CA ILE A 90 8.17 21.49 -17.10
C ILE A 90 7.34 21.78 -18.35
N PRO A 91 7.94 21.81 -19.55
CA PRO A 91 7.20 21.96 -20.80
C PRO A 91 6.16 20.84 -20.98
N VAL A 92 4.98 21.19 -21.49
CA VAL A 92 3.87 20.22 -21.71
C VAL A 92 4.31 19.00 -22.52
N SER A 93 5.17 19.21 -23.52
CA SER A 93 5.73 18.13 -24.36
C SER A 93 6.57 17.10 -23.59
N LYS A 94 7.13 17.48 -22.44
CA LYS A 94 7.94 16.60 -21.57
C LYS A 94 7.17 16.01 -20.40
N LEU A 95 5.91 16.40 -20.18
CA LEU A 95 5.15 15.94 -19.02
C LEU A 95 4.93 14.42 -19.02
N LYS A 96 4.73 13.81 -20.19
CA LYS A 96 4.62 12.36 -20.32
C LYS A 96 5.93 11.67 -19.93
N GLU A 97 7.04 12.11 -20.54
CA GLU A 97 8.39 11.60 -20.25
C GLU A 97 8.73 11.72 -18.75
N LEU A 98 8.35 12.83 -18.13
CA LEU A 98 8.52 13.05 -16.68
C LEU A 98 7.80 11.98 -15.85
N GLN A 99 6.57 11.60 -16.20
CA GLN A 99 5.84 10.56 -15.46
C GLN A 99 6.49 9.19 -15.63
N GLU A 100 6.92 8.84 -16.84
CA GLU A 100 7.58 7.56 -17.11
C GLU A 100 8.92 7.47 -16.37
N ASN A 101 9.72 8.53 -16.42
CA ASN A 101 11.00 8.61 -15.72
C ASN A 101 10.82 8.59 -14.19
N LEU A 102 9.73 9.16 -13.67
CA LEU A 102 9.40 9.05 -12.25
C LEU A 102 9.24 7.57 -11.86
N LEU A 103 8.43 6.82 -12.59
CA LEU A 103 8.20 5.40 -12.29
C LEU A 103 9.49 4.58 -12.46
N ARG A 104 10.23 4.76 -13.55
CA ARG A 104 11.49 4.03 -13.80
C ARG A 104 12.53 4.29 -12.70
N SER A 105 12.71 5.56 -12.31
CA SER A 105 13.70 5.93 -11.28
C SER A 105 13.31 5.49 -9.86
N HIS A 106 12.02 5.37 -9.56
CA HIS A 106 11.52 4.97 -8.25
C HIS A 106 11.34 3.46 -8.11
N SER A 107 11.41 2.69 -9.20
CA SER A 107 11.45 1.22 -9.20
C SER A 107 12.80 0.67 -8.71
N SER A 108 13.18 1.03 -7.48
CA SER A 108 14.44 0.70 -6.81
C SER A 108 14.31 -0.42 -5.76
N GLY A 109 13.15 -1.08 -5.70
CA GLY A 109 12.94 -2.24 -4.82
C GLY A 109 13.88 -3.41 -5.13
N LEU A 110 14.19 -4.21 -4.11
CA LEU A 110 15.13 -5.33 -4.15
C LEU A 110 14.54 -6.60 -3.53
N GLY A 111 15.18 -7.74 -3.84
CA GLY A 111 14.82 -9.05 -3.29
C GLY A 111 13.83 -9.82 -4.15
N SER A 112 13.27 -10.87 -3.54
CA SER A 112 12.26 -11.72 -4.16
C SER A 112 10.99 -10.94 -4.45
N PRO A 113 10.22 -11.31 -5.50
CA PRO A 113 8.94 -10.68 -5.74
C PRO A 113 7.95 -11.09 -4.65
N LEU A 114 6.98 -10.23 -4.40
CA LEU A 114 5.76 -10.61 -3.68
C LEU A 114 5.09 -11.79 -4.37
N SER A 115 4.37 -12.59 -3.58
CA SER A 115 3.55 -13.65 -4.13
C SER A 115 2.46 -13.08 -5.05
N PRO A 116 1.95 -13.85 -6.03
CA PRO A 116 0.82 -13.43 -6.86
C PRO A 116 -0.37 -12.94 -6.03
N GLU A 117 -0.67 -13.58 -4.90
CA GLU A 117 -1.78 -13.20 -4.02
C GLU A 117 -1.56 -11.80 -3.43
N ARG A 118 -0.38 -11.53 -2.87
CA ARG A 118 -0.03 -10.24 -2.28
C ARG A 118 0.04 -9.14 -3.34
N THR A 119 0.53 -9.46 -4.53
CA THR A 119 0.54 -8.51 -5.66
C THR A 119 -0.88 -8.19 -6.13
N ARG A 120 -1.79 -9.17 -6.16
CA ARG A 120 -3.23 -8.94 -6.40
C ARG A 120 -3.82 -8.02 -5.34
N MET A 121 -3.56 -8.26 -4.06
CA MET A 121 -4.04 -7.38 -2.98
C MET A 121 -3.54 -5.95 -3.17
N LEU A 122 -2.25 -5.78 -3.42
CA LEU A 122 -1.65 -4.47 -3.67
C LEU A 122 -2.32 -3.75 -4.86
N LEU A 123 -2.54 -4.45 -5.98
CA LEU A 123 -3.20 -3.89 -7.17
C LEU A 123 -4.68 -3.56 -6.93
N ALA A 124 -5.42 -4.41 -6.22
CA ALA A 124 -6.82 -4.15 -5.89
C ALA A 124 -6.96 -2.92 -4.98
N LEU A 125 -6.16 -2.84 -3.92
CA LEU A 125 -6.17 -1.69 -3.01
C LEU A 125 -5.69 -0.42 -3.71
N ARG A 126 -4.65 -0.57 -4.55
CA ARG A 126 -4.34 0.18 -5.77
C ARG A 126 -5.50 1.01 -6.32
N ILE A 127 -6.34 0.26 -7.01
CA ILE A 127 -7.50 0.69 -7.79
C ILE A 127 -8.57 1.27 -6.88
N ASN A 128 -8.82 0.66 -5.72
CA ASN A 128 -9.82 1.16 -4.77
C ASN A 128 -9.48 2.58 -4.27
N VAL A 129 -8.23 2.85 -3.90
CA VAL A 129 -7.83 4.20 -3.47
C VAL A 129 -7.99 5.23 -4.59
N LEU A 130 -7.64 4.86 -5.82
CA LEU A 130 -7.83 5.71 -7.00
C LEU A 130 -9.31 6.01 -7.29
N ALA A 131 -10.19 5.04 -7.05
CA ALA A 131 -11.63 5.15 -7.24
C ALA A 131 -12.28 6.24 -6.36
N LYS A 132 -11.59 6.72 -5.30
CA LYS A 132 -12.06 7.85 -4.49
C LYS A 132 -12.14 9.18 -5.29
N GLY A 133 -11.39 9.31 -6.39
CA GLY A 133 -11.46 10.49 -7.26
C GLY A 133 -10.69 11.73 -6.77
N TYR A 134 -9.63 11.56 -5.97
CA TYR A 134 -8.78 12.69 -5.51
C TYR A 134 -7.39 12.74 -6.16
N SER A 135 -6.99 11.66 -6.85
CA SER A 135 -5.65 11.55 -7.43
C SER A 135 -5.56 12.23 -8.80
N GLY A 136 -6.67 12.25 -9.56
CA GLY A 136 -6.73 12.76 -10.93
C GLY A 136 -6.11 11.83 -11.98
N VAL A 137 -6.13 10.53 -11.70
CA VAL A 137 -5.92 9.48 -12.69
C VAL A 137 -7.04 9.53 -13.71
N SER A 138 -6.77 9.14 -14.96
CA SER A 138 -7.79 9.01 -15.99
C SER A 138 -8.54 7.68 -15.86
N LEU A 139 -9.82 7.72 -16.21
CA LEU A 139 -10.68 6.54 -16.20
C LEU A 139 -10.13 5.42 -17.12
N GLU A 140 -9.51 5.81 -18.24
CA GLU A 140 -8.81 4.91 -19.15
C GLU A 140 -7.69 4.11 -18.46
N THR A 141 -6.81 4.79 -17.71
CA THR A 141 -5.74 4.14 -16.96
C THR A 141 -6.32 3.20 -15.90
N LEU A 142 -7.35 3.63 -15.19
CA LEU A 142 -7.98 2.83 -14.14
C LEU A 142 -8.67 1.57 -14.71
N HIS A 143 -9.36 1.66 -15.85
CA HIS A 143 -9.91 0.50 -16.53
C HIS A 143 -8.82 -0.48 -16.99
N ARG A 144 -7.70 0.01 -17.55
CA ARG A 144 -6.58 -0.86 -17.93
C ARG A 144 -6.00 -1.61 -16.72
N MET A 145 -5.89 -0.96 -15.56
CA MET A 145 -5.50 -1.62 -14.30
C MET A 145 -6.50 -2.70 -13.89
N ILE A 146 -7.80 -2.43 -14.00
CA ILE A 146 -8.88 -3.39 -13.70
C ILE A 146 -8.83 -4.59 -14.64
N HIS A 147 -8.62 -4.37 -15.94
CA HIS A 147 -8.49 -5.45 -16.92
C HIS A 147 -7.26 -6.31 -16.62
N ALA A 148 -6.12 -5.72 -16.28
CA ALA A 148 -4.93 -6.45 -15.85
C ALA A 148 -5.18 -7.27 -14.57
N PHE A 149 -5.84 -6.68 -13.57
CA PHE A 149 -6.22 -7.39 -12.35
C PHE A 149 -7.14 -8.59 -12.64
N ASN A 150 -8.18 -8.39 -13.45
CA ASN A 150 -9.16 -9.41 -13.79
C ASN A 150 -8.55 -10.55 -14.61
N ALA A 151 -7.55 -10.26 -15.45
CA ALA A 151 -6.75 -11.26 -16.17
C ALA A 151 -5.63 -11.88 -15.32
N SER A 152 -5.47 -11.45 -14.05
CA SER A 152 -4.37 -11.84 -13.17
C SER A 152 -2.98 -11.63 -13.78
N CYS A 153 -2.82 -10.52 -14.51
CA CYS A 153 -1.56 -10.02 -15.02
C CYS A 153 -0.92 -9.10 -13.97
N LEU A 154 0.09 -9.61 -13.26
CA LEU A 154 0.59 -9.05 -12.00
C LEU A 154 2.05 -8.65 -12.10
N SER A 155 2.35 -7.36 -11.94
CA SER A 155 3.71 -6.83 -12.06
C SER A 155 4.68 -7.47 -11.08
N TYR A 156 5.96 -7.56 -11.44
CA TYR A 156 7.02 -7.97 -10.51
C TYR A 156 7.26 -6.88 -9.49
N VAL A 157 6.83 -7.10 -8.25
CA VAL A 157 7.01 -6.15 -7.14
C VAL A 157 7.97 -6.75 -6.12
N PRO A 158 9.21 -6.24 -5.97
CA PRO A 158 10.14 -6.72 -4.95
C PRO A 158 9.64 -6.45 -3.53
N GLU A 159 9.91 -7.37 -2.59
CA GLU A 159 9.43 -7.28 -1.21
C GLU A 159 10.15 -6.22 -0.36
N LYS A 160 11.34 -5.75 -0.76
CA LYS A 160 12.14 -4.75 -0.01
C LYS A 160 12.26 -3.45 -0.78
N GLY A 161 12.23 -2.32 -0.08
CA GLY A 161 12.55 -1.00 -0.65
C GLY A 161 11.65 0.15 -0.18
N THR A 162 10.48 -0.13 0.39
CA THR A 162 9.67 0.91 1.03
C THR A 162 10.19 1.26 2.42
N VAL A 163 10.12 2.54 2.79
CA VAL A 163 10.38 3.05 4.15
C VAL A 163 9.08 3.41 4.89
N GLY A 164 7.92 3.26 4.24
CA GLY A 164 6.60 3.29 4.87
C GLY A 164 6.08 4.61 5.44
N ALA A 165 6.87 5.68 5.44
CA ALA A 165 6.51 6.92 6.14
C ALA A 165 5.59 7.88 5.35
N SER A 166 5.71 7.95 4.03
CA SER A 166 4.98 8.94 3.21
C SER A 166 4.54 8.42 1.83
N GLY A 167 4.75 7.14 1.57
CA GLY A 167 4.36 6.47 0.34
C GLY A 167 5.22 5.23 0.09
N ASP A 168 4.58 4.15 -0.31
CA ASP A 168 5.20 2.92 -0.79
C ASP A 168 5.70 3.10 -2.23
N LEU A 169 6.52 4.14 -2.42
CA LEU A 169 6.94 4.63 -3.74
C LEU A 169 7.60 3.51 -4.56
N ALA A 170 8.55 2.78 -3.97
CA ALA A 170 9.25 1.72 -4.68
C ALA A 170 8.35 0.53 -5.08
N PRO A 171 7.58 -0.08 -4.16
CA PRO A 171 6.63 -1.15 -4.52
C PRO A 171 5.59 -0.71 -5.55
N LEU A 172 5.01 0.49 -5.40
CA LEU A 172 3.99 0.97 -6.33
C LEU A 172 4.57 1.41 -7.68
N SER A 173 5.83 1.85 -7.72
CA SER A 173 6.53 2.12 -8.99
C SER A 173 6.75 0.83 -9.76
N HIS A 174 7.20 -0.24 -9.09
CA HIS A 174 7.31 -1.57 -9.71
C HIS A 174 5.95 -2.11 -10.16
N LEU A 175 4.88 -1.87 -9.39
CA LEU A 175 3.52 -2.20 -9.79
C LEU A 175 3.13 -1.48 -11.09
N ALA A 176 3.35 -0.17 -11.16
CA ALA A 176 3.02 0.63 -12.34
C ALA A 176 3.92 0.32 -13.55
N LEU A 177 5.19 -0.02 -13.34
CA LEU A 177 6.15 -0.36 -14.38
C LEU A 177 5.69 -1.57 -15.21
N GLY A 178 5.25 -2.64 -14.53
CA GLY A 178 4.67 -3.81 -15.22
C GLY A 178 3.41 -3.45 -16.02
N LEU A 179 2.56 -2.57 -15.50
CA LEU A 179 1.34 -2.11 -16.19
C LEU A 179 1.66 -1.24 -17.43
N MET A 180 2.82 -0.59 -17.46
CA MET A 180 3.36 0.08 -18.66
C MET A 180 3.93 -0.91 -19.68
N GLY A 181 3.95 -2.20 -19.38
CA GLY A 181 4.56 -3.23 -20.22
C GLY A 181 6.08 -3.27 -20.11
N GLU A 182 6.65 -2.71 -19.04
CA GLU A 182 8.09 -2.72 -18.76
C GLU A 182 8.40 -3.67 -17.60
N GLY A 183 9.58 -4.30 -17.65
CA GLY A 183 10.01 -5.25 -16.61
C GLY A 183 9.32 -6.61 -16.72
N LYS A 184 9.06 -7.25 -15.58
CA LYS A 184 8.48 -8.60 -15.52
C LYS A 184 7.05 -8.57 -14.99
N MET A 185 6.26 -9.54 -15.43
CA MET A 185 4.88 -9.74 -15.01
C MET A 185 4.60 -11.24 -14.88
N TRP A 186 3.78 -11.60 -13.90
CA TRP A 186 3.25 -12.94 -13.73
C TRP A 186 1.87 -13.03 -14.36
N SER A 187 1.55 -14.17 -14.98
CA SER A 187 0.18 -14.55 -15.30
C SER A 187 -0.05 -16.06 -15.14
N PRO A 188 -1.31 -16.51 -15.02
CA PRO A 188 -1.62 -17.95 -15.00
C PRO A 188 -1.16 -18.69 -16.26
N LYS A 189 -1.06 -18.01 -17.40
CA LYS A 189 -0.66 -18.63 -18.69
C LYS A 189 0.85 -18.75 -18.85
N SER A 190 1.60 -17.76 -18.37
CA SER A 190 3.04 -17.62 -18.65
C SER A 190 3.94 -17.87 -17.45
N GLY A 191 3.41 -17.86 -16.22
CA GLY A 191 4.25 -17.60 -15.05
C GLY A 191 4.93 -16.24 -15.17
N TRP A 192 6.15 -16.12 -14.64
CA TRP A 192 6.96 -14.90 -14.75
C TRP A 192 7.57 -14.78 -16.16
N ALA A 193 7.19 -13.72 -16.88
CA ALA A 193 7.73 -13.38 -18.19
C ALA A 193 7.86 -11.85 -18.36
N ASP A 194 8.36 -11.41 -19.51
CA ASP A 194 8.42 -9.97 -19.84
C ASP A 194 7.01 -9.38 -19.90
N ALA A 195 6.81 -8.24 -19.23
CA ALA A 195 5.51 -7.61 -19.05
C ALA A 195 4.82 -7.29 -20.38
N LYS A 196 5.58 -6.90 -21.42
CA LYS A 196 5.04 -6.61 -22.74
C LYS A 196 4.33 -7.83 -23.33
N TYR A 197 5.00 -8.98 -23.34
CA TYR A 197 4.45 -10.21 -23.92
C TYR A 197 3.30 -10.78 -23.09
N VAL A 198 3.35 -10.62 -21.76
CA VAL A 198 2.25 -11.03 -20.88
C VAL A 198 0.97 -10.24 -21.18
N LEU A 199 1.08 -8.92 -21.33
CA LEU A 199 -0.07 -8.07 -21.67
C LEU A 199 -0.60 -8.40 -23.08
N GLU A 200 0.28 -8.52 -24.08
CA GLU A 200 -0.09 -8.90 -25.45
C GLU A 200 -0.81 -10.26 -25.50
N ALA A 201 -0.32 -11.27 -24.78
CA ALA A 201 -0.93 -12.61 -24.72
C ALA A 201 -2.33 -12.65 -24.07
N HIS A 202 -2.70 -11.59 -23.33
CA HIS A 202 -4.04 -11.41 -22.76
C HIS A 202 -4.89 -10.38 -23.52
N GLY A 203 -4.40 -9.86 -24.66
CA GLY A 203 -5.10 -8.82 -25.42
C GLY A 203 -5.19 -7.48 -24.69
N LEU A 204 -4.32 -7.24 -23.72
CA LEU A 204 -4.31 -6.04 -22.89
C LEU A 204 -3.36 -5.00 -23.46
N LYS A 205 -3.76 -3.73 -23.39
CA LYS A 205 -2.92 -2.61 -23.78
C LYS A 205 -2.21 -2.02 -22.56
N PRO A 206 -0.88 -1.78 -22.61
CA PRO A 206 -0.15 -1.14 -21.52
C PRO A 206 -0.70 0.25 -21.20
N ILE A 207 -0.60 0.72 -19.95
CA ILE A 207 -1.04 2.07 -19.58
C ILE A 207 -0.16 3.14 -20.27
N SER A 208 -0.75 4.26 -20.64
CA SER A 208 -0.02 5.43 -21.18
C SER A 208 -0.30 6.62 -20.29
N LEU A 209 0.75 7.11 -19.62
CA LEU A 209 0.62 8.14 -18.58
C LEU A 209 0.33 9.51 -19.17
N LYS A 210 -0.69 10.16 -18.60
CA LYS A 210 -1.02 11.58 -18.77
C LYS A 210 -0.39 12.40 -17.63
N PRO A 211 -0.40 13.76 -17.70
CA PRO A 211 0.12 14.59 -16.62
C PRO A 211 -0.46 14.19 -15.25
N LYS A 212 0.42 14.19 -14.24
CA LYS A 212 0.18 13.75 -12.84
C LYS A 212 -0.06 12.25 -12.64
N GLU A 213 -0.26 11.43 -13.68
CA GLU A 213 -0.63 10.03 -13.49
C GLU A 213 0.49 9.17 -12.88
N GLY A 214 1.76 9.44 -13.18
CA GLY A 214 2.87 8.72 -12.56
C GLY A 214 2.87 8.88 -11.04
N LEU A 215 2.80 10.13 -10.56
CA LEU A 215 2.67 10.42 -9.13
C LEU A 215 1.37 9.86 -8.54
N ALA A 216 0.28 9.97 -9.28
CA ALA A 216 -1.00 9.42 -8.91
C ALA A 216 -1.02 7.89 -8.89
N LEU A 217 -0.02 7.16 -9.39
CA LEU A 217 0.02 5.69 -9.27
C LEU A 217 0.86 5.24 -8.07
N ILE A 218 1.84 6.03 -7.65
CA ILE A 218 2.84 5.61 -6.65
C ILE A 218 2.68 6.26 -5.28
N ASN A 219 1.89 7.34 -5.17
CA ASN A 219 1.72 8.03 -3.91
C ASN A 219 0.63 7.36 -3.05
N GLY A 220 1.03 6.60 -2.04
CA GLY A 220 0.14 6.02 -1.04
C GLY A 220 0.77 4.85 -0.26
N THR A 221 0.10 4.39 0.79
CA THR A 221 0.60 3.37 1.75
C THR A 221 0.06 1.95 1.47
N GLN A 222 -0.24 1.64 0.21
CA GLN A 222 -0.98 0.41 -0.13
C GLN A 222 -0.18 -0.88 0.06
N MET A 223 1.15 -0.84 0.02
CA MET A 223 1.96 -2.02 0.31
C MET A 223 1.78 -2.41 1.77
N ILE A 224 2.01 -1.47 2.67
CA ILE A 224 1.84 -1.70 4.12
C ILE A 224 0.40 -2.06 4.45
N THR A 225 -0.57 -1.31 3.93
CA THR A 225 -1.99 -1.57 4.22
C THR A 225 -2.46 -2.91 3.67
N SER A 226 -2.02 -3.34 2.49
CA SER A 226 -2.41 -4.65 1.93
C SER A 226 -1.83 -5.82 2.75
N LEU A 227 -0.55 -5.75 3.12
CA LEU A 227 0.06 -6.77 3.99
C LEU A 227 -0.53 -6.74 5.40
N GLY A 228 -0.88 -5.54 5.89
CA GLY A 228 -1.55 -5.37 7.17
C GLY A 228 -2.94 -5.97 7.19
N ALA A 229 -3.72 -5.81 6.12
CA ALA A 229 -5.01 -6.46 5.97
C ALA A 229 -4.88 -8.00 6.00
N GLU A 230 -3.89 -8.57 5.29
CA GLU A 230 -3.60 -10.01 5.40
C GLU A 230 -3.27 -10.43 6.84
N ALA A 231 -2.48 -9.62 7.55
CA ALA A 231 -2.09 -9.89 8.93
C ALA A 231 -3.29 -9.94 9.88
N VAL A 232 -4.19 -8.95 9.77
CA VAL A 232 -5.39 -8.84 10.61
C VAL A 232 -6.33 -10.03 10.38
N GLU A 233 -6.62 -10.40 9.13
CA GLU A 233 -7.49 -11.53 8.82
C GLU A 233 -6.91 -12.87 9.32
N ARG A 234 -5.58 -13.02 9.21
CA ARG A 234 -4.90 -14.20 9.76
C ARG A 234 -4.96 -14.22 11.29
N ALA A 235 -4.75 -13.08 11.95
CA ALA A 235 -4.81 -12.99 13.41
C ALA A 235 -6.22 -13.28 13.94
N GLU A 236 -7.26 -12.77 13.27
CA GLU A 236 -8.65 -13.05 13.62
C GLU A 236 -9.00 -14.53 13.45
N ALA A 237 -8.59 -15.15 12.34
CA ALA A 237 -8.79 -16.59 12.12
C ALA A 237 -8.15 -17.43 13.24
N ILE A 238 -6.94 -17.06 13.68
CA ILE A 238 -6.25 -17.73 14.80
C ILE A 238 -7.02 -17.54 16.11
N TYR A 239 -7.44 -16.31 16.41
CA TYR A 239 -8.21 -16.02 17.62
C TYR A 239 -9.50 -16.85 17.69
N ILE A 240 -10.22 -16.99 16.57
CA ILE A 240 -11.42 -17.83 16.48
C ILE A 240 -11.07 -19.30 16.75
N CYS A 241 -9.99 -19.82 16.17
CA CYS A 241 -9.54 -21.20 16.39
C CYS A 241 -9.07 -21.48 17.83
N MET A 242 -8.56 -20.45 18.55
CA MET A 242 -8.13 -20.56 19.95
C MET A 242 -9.28 -20.32 20.95
N GLY A 243 -10.44 -19.87 20.50
CA GLY A 243 -11.63 -19.73 21.34
C GLY A 243 -12.16 -21.07 21.84
N PRO A 244 -13.00 -21.08 22.89
CA PRO A 244 -13.54 -22.31 23.50
C PRO A 244 -14.37 -23.20 22.55
N SER A 245 -14.66 -22.73 21.34
CA SER A 245 -15.41 -23.41 20.28
C SER A 245 -14.61 -23.63 18.97
N GLY A 246 -13.31 -23.31 18.95
CA GLY A 246 -12.45 -23.47 17.77
C GLY A 246 -11.83 -24.87 17.63
N PRO A 247 -11.55 -25.36 16.41
CA PRO A 247 -10.83 -26.63 16.23
C PRO A 247 -9.40 -26.51 16.78
N HIS A 248 -9.11 -27.25 17.84
CA HIS A 248 -7.81 -27.32 18.51
C HIS A 248 -6.73 -28.01 17.66
N ASN A 249 -6.40 -27.51 16.46
CA ASN A 249 -5.29 -28.04 15.65
C ASN A 249 -4.77 -26.96 14.71
N MET A 250 -3.64 -26.35 15.04
CA MET A 250 -2.94 -25.42 14.14
C MET A 250 -1.45 -25.76 14.06
N SER A 251 -0.87 -25.67 12.87
CA SER A 251 0.52 -26.04 12.59
C SER A 251 1.49 -24.88 12.84
N PHE A 252 2.71 -25.20 13.30
CA PHE A 252 3.79 -24.25 13.63
C PHE A 252 4.08 -23.21 12.52
N VAL A 253 3.95 -23.60 11.24
CA VAL A 253 4.21 -22.75 10.06
C VAL A 253 3.23 -21.58 9.93
N GLN A 254 1.99 -21.73 10.41
CA GLN A 254 0.98 -20.68 10.37
C GLN A 254 1.27 -19.56 11.38
N ILE A 255 1.89 -19.92 12.51
CA ILE A 255 2.32 -18.98 13.56
C ILE A 255 3.53 -18.15 13.09
N SER A 256 4.50 -18.79 12.40
CA SER A 256 5.74 -18.13 11.97
C SER A 256 5.51 -17.01 10.96
N ASN A 257 4.54 -17.15 10.05
CA ASN A 257 4.24 -16.14 9.02
C ASN A 257 3.47 -14.92 9.55
N LEU A 258 2.79 -15.05 10.69
CA LEU A 258 2.10 -13.94 11.36
C LEU A 258 3.11 -12.93 11.94
N ASN A 259 4.23 -13.44 12.45
CA ASN A 259 5.27 -12.64 13.09
C ASN A 259 5.86 -11.60 12.16
N LEU A 260 5.97 -11.87 10.85
CA LEU A 260 6.52 -10.92 9.88
C LEU A 260 5.60 -9.73 9.62
N SER A 261 4.31 -9.95 9.37
CA SER A 261 3.40 -8.85 9.04
C SER A 261 3.03 -7.99 10.25
N VAL A 262 2.93 -8.57 11.44
CA VAL A 262 2.75 -7.82 12.70
C VAL A 262 4.00 -6.96 12.99
N LEU A 263 5.21 -7.47 12.71
CA LEU A 263 6.46 -6.69 12.82
C LEU A 263 6.41 -5.42 11.96
N PHE A 264 5.91 -5.53 10.73
CA PHE A 264 5.84 -4.39 9.81
C PHE A 264 4.88 -3.30 10.30
N ILE A 265 3.68 -3.67 10.77
CA ILE A 265 2.71 -2.70 11.30
C ILE A 265 3.29 -2.01 12.54
N LEU A 266 3.87 -2.77 13.46
CA LEU A 266 4.49 -2.22 14.67
C LEU A 266 5.66 -1.29 14.34
N THR A 267 6.40 -1.57 13.27
CA THR A 267 7.49 -0.69 12.81
C THR A 267 6.96 0.66 12.34
N VAL A 268 5.86 0.66 11.58
CA VAL A 268 5.22 1.92 11.11
C VAL A 268 4.67 2.71 12.28
N LEU A 269 3.96 2.05 13.20
CA LEU A 269 3.46 2.69 14.41
C LEU A 269 4.59 3.24 15.28
N ALA A 270 5.73 2.55 15.34
CA ALA A 270 6.91 3.03 16.06
C ALA A 270 7.47 4.33 15.43
N ILE A 271 7.52 4.40 14.09
CA ILE A 271 7.96 5.59 13.36
C ILE A 271 7.00 6.77 13.60
N GLU A 272 5.70 6.54 13.47
CA GLU A 272 4.69 7.58 13.70
C GLU A 272 4.71 8.10 15.14
N LEU A 273 4.81 7.19 16.11
CA LEU A 273 4.90 7.54 17.52
C LEU A 273 6.15 8.35 17.84
N LEU A 274 7.29 7.97 17.24
CA LEU A 274 8.55 8.73 17.36
C LEU A 274 8.42 10.14 16.77
N ALA A 275 7.81 10.26 15.59
CA ALA A 275 7.56 11.56 14.94
C ALA A 275 6.61 12.42 15.78
N ALA A 276 5.52 11.86 16.30
CA ALA A 276 4.57 12.55 17.16
C ALA A 276 5.24 13.05 18.46
N CYS A 277 6.03 12.20 19.12
CA CYS A 277 6.78 12.60 20.31
C CYS A 277 7.80 13.70 20.01
N GLN A 278 8.44 13.67 18.84
CA GLN A 278 9.36 14.74 18.41
C GLN A 278 8.61 16.03 18.09
N GLY A 279 7.40 15.96 17.52
CA GLY A 279 6.54 17.12 17.35
C GLY A 279 6.18 17.78 18.70
N ILE A 280 5.90 16.97 19.73
CA ILE A 280 5.65 17.47 21.09
C ILE A 280 6.88 18.22 21.64
N GLU A 281 8.12 17.76 21.36
CA GLU A 281 9.35 18.48 21.77
C GLU A 281 9.39 19.90 21.20
N PHE A 282 9.11 20.03 19.90
CA PHE A 282 9.15 21.32 19.22
C PHE A 282 8.07 22.29 19.68
N LEU A 283 6.98 21.77 20.27
CA LEU A 283 5.87 22.57 20.79
C LEU A 283 6.01 22.92 22.27
N ARG A 284 7.04 22.44 22.99
CA ARG A 284 7.24 22.82 24.39
C ARG A 284 7.41 24.35 24.50
N PRO A 285 6.80 25.00 25.52
CA PRO A 285 6.26 24.43 26.76
C PRO A 285 4.80 23.93 26.69
N LEU A 286 4.15 23.92 25.52
CA LEU A 286 2.80 23.38 25.39
C LEU A 286 2.76 21.90 25.81
N ARG A 287 1.64 21.49 26.41
CA ARG A 287 1.42 20.11 26.88
C ARG A 287 0.20 19.51 26.21
N THR A 288 0.26 18.19 25.98
CA THR A 288 -0.88 17.41 25.51
C THR A 288 -1.68 16.86 26.69
N THR A 289 -2.67 16.03 26.44
CA THR A 289 -3.51 15.42 27.49
C THR A 289 -2.68 14.51 28.40
N THR A 290 -3.08 14.38 29.66
CA THR A 290 -2.39 13.56 30.67
C THR A 290 -2.09 12.12 30.22
N PRO A 291 -3.00 11.40 29.52
CA PRO A 291 -2.69 10.07 29.01
C PRO A 291 -1.61 10.06 27.92
N LEU A 292 -1.61 11.06 27.04
CA LEU A 292 -0.62 11.17 25.96
C LEU A 292 0.75 11.62 26.47
N GLU A 293 0.81 12.45 27.51
CA GLU A 293 2.08 12.78 28.20
C GLU A 293 2.73 11.52 28.80
N LYS A 294 1.94 10.59 29.36
CA LYS A 294 2.47 9.31 29.86
C LYS A 294 3.05 8.43 28.74
N VAL A 295 2.43 8.43 27.56
CA VAL A 295 2.95 7.72 26.39
C VAL A 295 4.23 8.38 25.90
N TYR A 296 4.25 9.71 25.83
CA TYR A 296 5.44 10.48 25.51
C TYR A 296 6.59 10.17 26.49
N ASP A 297 6.34 10.17 27.79
CA ASP A 297 7.35 9.86 28.82
C ASP A 297 7.90 8.44 28.65
N LEU A 298 7.05 7.47 28.33
CA LEU A 298 7.43 6.08 28.10
C LEU A 298 8.35 5.94 26.86
N VAL A 299 8.03 6.64 25.78
CA VAL A 299 8.87 6.69 24.57
C VAL A 299 10.19 7.39 24.89
N ARG A 300 10.17 8.49 25.65
CA ARG A 300 11.35 9.28 26.00
C ARG A 300 12.28 8.61 27.00
N ALA A 301 11.76 7.73 27.83
CA ALA A 301 12.57 6.83 28.65
C ALA A 301 13.37 5.82 27.80
N THR A 302 12.89 5.52 26.60
CA THR A 302 13.48 4.52 25.68
C THR A 302 14.38 5.19 24.62
N VAL A 303 13.91 6.30 24.04
CA VAL A 303 14.57 7.02 22.95
C VAL A 303 14.65 8.51 23.28
N LYS A 304 15.87 9.04 23.32
CA LYS A 304 16.12 10.46 23.58
C LYS A 304 15.57 11.36 22.46
N PRO A 305 15.19 12.62 22.74
CA PRO A 305 14.84 13.58 21.69
C PRO A 305 15.92 13.72 20.62
N TRP A 306 15.52 14.03 19.39
CA TRP A 306 16.46 14.39 18.34
C TRP A 306 16.78 15.89 18.45
N ILE A 307 18.02 16.17 18.85
CA ILE A 307 18.59 17.53 18.86
C ILE A 307 19.49 17.74 17.62
N LYS A 308 20.05 16.65 17.10
CA LYS A 308 20.86 16.58 15.87
C LYS A 308 20.58 15.27 15.16
N ASP A 309 20.85 15.22 13.87
CA ASP A 309 20.68 14.02 13.07
C ASP A 309 21.51 12.86 13.63
N ARG A 310 20.89 11.68 13.67
CA ARG A 310 21.54 10.41 14.01
C ARG A 310 20.87 9.27 13.26
N PHE A 311 21.55 8.14 13.18
CA PHE A 311 21.00 6.93 12.58
C PHE A 311 19.74 6.48 13.33
N MET A 312 18.58 6.46 12.65
CA MET A 312 17.27 6.27 13.28
C MET A 312 16.85 4.81 13.47
N ALA A 313 17.49 3.86 12.77
CA ALA A 313 17.10 2.45 12.84
C ALA A 313 17.12 1.87 14.27
N PRO A 314 18.11 2.18 15.14
CA PRO A 314 18.11 1.71 16.53
C PRO A 314 16.96 2.30 17.36
N ASP A 315 16.58 3.56 17.08
CA ASP A 315 15.50 4.25 17.78
C ASP A 315 14.14 3.64 17.39
N ILE A 316 13.93 3.39 16.09
CA ILE A 316 12.73 2.73 15.55
C ILE A 316 12.60 1.33 16.14
N GLU A 317 13.68 0.56 16.14
CA GLU A 317 13.70 -0.81 16.69
C GLU A 317 13.42 -0.82 18.22
N ALA A 318 13.91 0.17 18.96
CA ALA A 318 13.65 0.27 20.40
C ALA A 318 12.17 0.56 20.71
N VAL A 319 11.53 1.47 19.95
CA VAL A 319 10.10 1.76 20.11
C VAL A 319 9.23 0.62 19.57
N HIS A 320 9.65 -0.03 18.49
CA HIS A 320 9.02 -1.25 18.00
C HIS A 320 8.96 -2.33 19.09
N ARG A 321 10.08 -2.59 19.78
CA ARG A 321 10.11 -3.51 20.93
C ARG A 321 9.23 -3.05 22.09
N LEU A 322 9.18 -1.76 22.37
CA LEU A 322 8.32 -1.19 23.41
C LEU A 322 6.83 -1.48 23.14
N LEU A 323 6.39 -1.29 21.89
CA LEU A 323 5.03 -1.59 21.44
C LEU A 323 4.73 -3.09 21.51
N TYR A 324 5.66 -3.92 21.05
CA TYR A 324 5.53 -5.38 21.08
C TYR A 324 5.39 -5.94 22.52
N LEU A 325 6.24 -5.48 23.45
CA LEU A 325 6.22 -5.96 24.84
C LEU A 325 5.00 -5.48 25.64
N HIS A 326 4.42 -4.33 25.31
CA HIS A 326 3.22 -3.83 25.98
C HIS A 326 1.95 -4.55 25.51
N GLN A 327 1.92 -5.04 24.27
CA GLN A 327 0.84 -5.91 23.78
C GLN A 327 0.75 -7.21 24.59
N TYR A 328 1.90 -7.82 24.90
CA TYR A 328 2.00 -9.08 25.65
C TYR A 328 1.51 -8.97 27.12
N LYS A 329 1.63 -7.79 27.74
CA LYS A 329 1.14 -7.54 29.10
C LYS A 329 -0.39 -7.39 29.18
N TYR A 330 -1.06 -7.04 28.09
CA TYR A 330 -2.51 -6.85 28.06
C TYR A 330 -3.29 -8.15 27.83
N GLU A 331 -2.66 -9.18 27.27
CA GLU A 331 -3.29 -10.50 27.04
C GLU A 331 -3.54 -11.30 28.34
N ASN A 332 -2.95 -10.90 29.47
CA ASN A 332 -3.01 -11.62 30.76
C ASN A 332 -3.91 -10.96 31.83
N LYS A 333 -4.87 -10.09 31.48
CA LYS A 333 -5.83 -9.50 32.44
C LYS A 333 -7.26 -10.01 32.24
N PRO A 334 -8.03 -10.28 33.32
CA PRO A 334 -9.46 -10.60 33.24
C PRO A 334 -10.25 -9.44 32.61
N ARG A 335 -11.14 -9.76 31.67
CA ARG A 335 -11.99 -8.78 30.97
C ARG A 335 -13.09 -8.23 31.88
N THR A 336 -12.82 -7.14 32.58
CA THR A 336 -13.83 -6.23 33.11
C THR A 336 -13.32 -4.79 33.06
N GLN A 337 -13.48 -4.15 31.90
CA GLN A 337 -13.77 -2.72 31.68
C GLN A 337 -13.41 -2.33 30.24
N SER A 338 -14.28 -1.50 29.66
CA SER A 338 -14.29 -0.95 28.31
C SER A 338 -12.94 -0.89 27.58
N ILE A 339 -12.86 -1.56 26.43
CA ILE A 339 -11.81 -1.33 25.42
C ILE A 339 -12.11 0.04 24.78
N ASN A 340 -11.54 1.10 25.35
CA ASN A 340 -11.32 2.32 24.59
C ASN A 340 -10.14 2.04 23.64
N LEU A 341 -10.44 1.89 22.35
CA LEU A 341 -9.45 1.70 21.29
C LEU A 341 -8.39 2.81 21.34
N TRP A 342 -7.15 2.43 21.66
CA TRP A 342 -5.98 3.33 21.66
C TRP A 342 -5.33 3.51 20.27
N CYS A 343 -6.05 3.25 19.18
CA CYS A 343 -5.47 3.30 17.81
C CYS A 343 -6.35 3.98 16.75
N VAL A 344 -7.37 4.76 17.11
CA VAL A 344 -8.19 5.50 16.14
C VAL A 344 -8.13 7.03 16.31
N THR A 345 -7.56 7.56 17.39
CA THR A 345 -7.67 9.00 17.72
C THR A 345 -6.49 9.86 17.26
N VAL A 346 -5.74 9.47 16.22
CA VAL A 346 -4.71 10.34 15.61
C VAL A 346 -5.19 10.99 14.31
N TYR A 347 -6.33 10.56 13.76
CA TYR A 347 -6.85 11.07 12.48
C TYR A 347 -8.16 11.87 12.57
N THR A 348 -8.63 12.20 13.77
CA THR A 348 -9.71 13.19 13.95
C THR A 348 -9.13 14.47 14.52
N THR A 349 -8.70 15.37 13.65
CA THR A 349 -8.84 16.80 13.96
C THR A 349 -10.33 17.07 14.07
N ASP A 350 -10.82 17.20 15.31
CA ASP A 350 -12.10 17.84 15.58
C ASP A 350 -11.98 19.30 15.11
N MET A 351 -12.43 19.56 13.88
CA MET A 351 -12.45 20.89 13.27
C MET A 351 -13.58 21.78 13.81
N ASN A 352 -14.28 21.40 14.86
CA ASN A 352 -15.39 22.20 15.40
C ASN A 352 -14.99 23.20 16.50
N GLY A 353 -13.70 23.32 16.85
CA GLY A 353 -13.25 24.17 17.95
C GLY A 353 -12.59 25.51 17.59
N CYS A 354 -12.29 25.81 16.32
CA CYS A 354 -11.46 26.98 15.96
C CYS A 354 -12.19 28.11 15.20
N TYR A 355 -13.52 28.12 15.22
CA TYR A 355 -14.30 29.29 14.82
C TYR A 355 -15.32 29.62 15.90
N LYS A 356 -14.87 30.31 16.96
CA LYS A 356 -15.69 31.23 17.75
C LYS A 356 -14.77 32.13 18.59
N THR A 357 -14.88 33.42 18.25
CA THR A 357 -14.27 34.65 18.82
C THR A 357 -12.77 34.81 18.72
#